data_AF-A0A7Y5LXH4-F1
#
_entry.id   AF-A0A7Y5LXH4-F1
#
_cell.length_a   1.000
_cell.length_b   1.000
_cell.length_c   1.000
_cell.angle_alpha   90.00
_cell.angle_beta   90.00
_cell.angle_gamma   90.00
#
_symmetry.space_group_name_H-M   'P 1'
#
loop_
_entity.id
_entity.type
_entity.pdbx_description
1 polymer ?
#
loop_
_entity_poly.entity_id
_entity_poly.type
_entity_poly.pdbx_seq_one_letter_code
_entity_poly.pdbx_strand_id
1 'polypeptide(L)'
;AAEMALAGGLGCEIDLDVLPAPADLPVDARLFAESCTRFLVEVEPGQEAAFADAMKPHPAARVGRVGGGVVRFLTAGRAAAEIGVAEAHRAWSAPLAW
;
A
#
# COMPACT_ATOMS: atom_id res chain seq x y z
N ALA A 1 0.42 -4.12 -2.20
CA ALA A 1 0.17 -3.90 -0.76
C ALA A 1 -0.47 -5.11 -0.10
N ALA A 2 -1.66 -5.55 -0.53
CA ALA A 2 -2.33 -6.72 0.05
C ALA A 2 -1.43 -7.98 0.06
N GLU A 3 -0.82 -8.34 -1.06
CA GLU A 3 0.09 -9.50 -1.12
C GLU A 3 1.32 -9.38 -0.20
N MET A 4 1.88 -8.17 -0.04
CA MET A 4 2.98 -7.93 0.91
C MET A 4 2.51 -8.16 2.35
N ALA A 5 1.29 -7.71 2.68
CA ALA A 5 0.66 -7.95 3.97
C ALA A 5 0.36 -9.44 4.20
N LEU A 6 -0.06 -10.18 3.16
CA LEU A 6 -0.24 -11.64 3.23
C LEU A 6 1.08 -12.35 3.51
N ALA A 7 2.14 -12.03 2.75
CA ALA A 7 3.45 -12.65 2.88
C ALA A 7 4.11 -12.34 4.24
N GLY A 8 3.98 -11.10 4.72
CA GLY A 8 4.54 -10.66 6.01
C GLY A 8 3.66 -10.96 7.23
N GLY A 9 2.40 -11.34 7.04
CA GLY A 9 1.43 -11.52 8.13
C GLY A 9 1.11 -10.24 8.91
N LEU A 10 1.40 -9.07 8.34
CA LEU A 10 1.24 -7.75 8.97
C LEU A 10 0.35 -6.86 8.12
N GLY A 11 -0.49 -6.06 8.77
CA GLY A 11 -1.29 -5.03 8.13
C GLY A 11 -0.46 -3.85 7.64
N CYS A 12 -1.14 -2.89 7.02
CA CYS A 12 -0.57 -1.60 6.67
C CYS A 12 -1.67 -0.55 6.56
N GLU A 13 -1.28 0.71 6.69
CA GLU A 13 -2.13 1.87 6.41
C GLU A 13 -1.48 2.70 5.33
N ILE A 14 -2.20 2.96 4.24
CA ILE A 14 -1.73 3.69 3.06
C ILE A 14 -2.67 4.87 2.80
N ASP A 15 -2.13 6.07 2.69
CA ASP A 15 -2.84 7.26 2.27
C ASP A 15 -2.80 7.38 0.73
N LEU A 16 -3.98 7.34 0.11
CA LEU A 16 -4.11 7.43 -1.34
C LEU A 16 -3.91 8.87 -1.85
N ASP A 17 -4.05 9.88 -0.99
CA ASP A 17 -3.99 11.29 -1.40
C ASP A 17 -2.54 11.74 -1.66
N VAL A 18 -1.55 11.05 -1.08
CA VAL A 18 -0.12 11.35 -1.22
C VAL A 18 0.58 10.56 -2.34
N LEU A 19 -0.17 9.74 -3.09
CA LEU A 19 0.39 9.00 -4.22
C LEU A 19 0.98 9.97 -5.25
N PRO A 20 2.17 9.68 -5.83
CA PRO A 20 2.74 10.47 -6.91
C PRO A 20 2.01 10.18 -8.23
N ALA A 21 0.77 10.68 -8.33
CA ALA A 21 -0.15 10.47 -9.44
C ALA A 21 -1.02 11.72 -9.67
N PRO A 22 -1.72 11.86 -10.81
CA PRO A 22 -2.65 12.97 -11.03
C PRO A 22 -3.71 13.08 -9.92
N ALA A 23 -3.94 14.30 -9.45
CA ALA A 23 -4.79 14.57 -8.28
C ALA A 23 -6.28 14.31 -8.53
N ASP A 24 -6.72 14.27 -9.78
CA ASP A 24 -8.09 14.05 -10.21
C ASP A 24 -8.44 12.57 -10.42
N LEU A 25 -7.49 11.65 -10.19
CA LEU A 25 -7.77 10.22 -10.29
C LEU A 25 -8.80 9.79 -9.24
N PRO A 26 -9.86 9.06 -9.66
CA PRO A 26 -10.84 8.51 -8.74
C PRO A 26 -10.20 7.42 -7.86
N VAL A 27 -10.83 7.14 -6.72
CA VAL A 27 -10.30 6.25 -5.67
C VAL A 27 -10.04 4.83 -6.19
N ASP A 28 -10.93 4.31 -7.02
CA ASP A 28 -10.79 3.00 -7.67
C ASP A 28 -9.57 2.95 -8.60
N ALA A 29 -9.33 4.00 -9.40
CA ALA A 29 -8.12 4.09 -10.21
C ALA A 29 -6.85 4.13 -9.35
N ARG A 30 -6.86 4.83 -8.21
CA ARG A 30 -5.72 4.85 -7.28
C ARG A 30 -5.44 3.48 -6.66
N LEU A 31 -6.47 2.66 -6.45
CA LEU A 31 -6.37 1.33 -5.86
C LEU A 31 -6.00 0.24 -6.86
N PHE A 32 -6.56 0.29 -8.07
CA PHE A 32 -6.56 -0.85 -9.00
C PHE A 32 -5.88 -0.57 -10.34
N ALA A 33 -5.36 0.63 -10.60
CA ALA A 33 -4.62 0.89 -11.83
C ALA A 33 -3.38 -0.02 -11.97
N GLU A 34 -3.10 -0.44 -13.20
CA GLU A 34 -1.98 -1.31 -13.57
C GLU A 34 -0.86 -0.57 -14.32
N SER A 35 -0.76 0.76 -14.17
CA SER A 35 0.32 1.54 -14.79
C SER A 35 1.71 0.94 -14.50
N CYS A 36 2.56 0.87 -15.52
CA CYS A 36 3.88 0.26 -15.41
C CYS A 36 4.85 1.06 -14.54
N THR A 37 5.95 0.42 -14.13
CA THR A 37 7.10 1.06 -13.47
C THR A 37 6.75 1.73 -12.13
N ARG A 38 5.87 1.11 -11.35
CA ARG A 38 5.54 1.51 -9.98
C ARG A 38 6.04 0.46 -9.01
N PHE A 39 6.65 0.92 -7.92
CA PHE A 39 7.16 0.07 -6.86
C PHE A 39 6.58 0.53 -5.52
N LEU A 40 6.27 -0.43 -4.66
CA LEU A 40 5.97 -0.19 -3.25
C LEU A 40 7.12 -0.78 -2.44
N VAL A 41 7.72 0.03 -1.57
CA VAL A 41 8.95 -0.33 -0.84
C VAL A 41 8.72 -0.15 0.65
N GLU A 42 9.08 -1.17 1.43
CA GLU A 42 9.18 -1.09 2.88
C GLU A 42 10.59 -0.61 3.24
N VAL A 43 10.67 0.38 4.13
CA VAL A 43 11.94 0.97 4.56
C VAL A 43 12.06 0.79 6.07
N GLU A 44 13.24 0.33 6.51
CA GLU A 44 13.48 0.16 7.95
C GLU A 44 13.41 1.51 8.70
N PRO A 45 12.93 1.50 9.95
CA PRO A 45 12.96 2.68 10.81
C PRO A 45 14.38 3.24 10.93
N GLY A 46 14.54 4.54 10.69
CA GLY A 46 15.83 5.24 10.68
C GLY A 46 16.52 5.30 9.32
N GLN A 47 16.05 4.56 8.31
CA GLN A 47 16.60 4.59 6.94
C GLN A 47 15.76 5.46 5.99
N GLU A 48 14.68 6.08 6.46
CA GLU A 48 13.72 6.81 5.61
C GLU A 48 14.38 7.99 4.91
N ALA A 49 15.24 8.75 5.61
CA ALA A 49 15.92 9.89 5.05
C ALA A 49 16.92 9.49 3.95
N ALA A 50 17.69 8.42 4.19
CA ALA A 50 18.65 7.90 3.23
C ALA A 50 17.94 7.36 1.97
N PHE A 51 16.85 6.62 2.15
CA PHE A 51 16.03 6.13 1.04
C PHE A 51 15.41 7.28 0.23
N ALA A 52 14.82 8.27 0.92
CA ALA A 52 14.23 9.44 0.27
C ALA A 52 15.26 10.26 -0.52
N ASP A 53 16.49 10.40 0.00
CA ASP A 53 17.59 11.06 -0.71
C ASP A 53 17.96 10.32 -2.00
N ALA A 54 18.10 8.99 -1.93
CA ALA A 54 18.39 8.15 -3.10
C ALA A 54 17.28 8.22 -4.17
N MET A 55 16.02 8.42 -3.75
CA MET A 55 14.87 8.47 -4.65
C MET A 55 14.59 9.84 -5.27
N LYS A 56 15.30 10.91 -4.87
CA LYS A 56 15.09 12.28 -5.41
C LYS A 56 14.99 12.40 -6.94
N PRO A 57 15.72 11.63 -7.76
CA PRO A 57 15.57 11.69 -9.21
C PRO A 57 14.25 11.12 -9.75
N HIS A 58 13.43 10.50 -8.89
CA HIS A 58 12.22 9.78 -9.25
C HIS A 58 11.00 10.28 -8.45
N PRO A 59 9.78 10.21 -9.00
CA PRO A 59 8.57 10.44 -8.22
C PRO A 59 8.43 9.38 -7.13
N ALA A 60 8.58 9.81 -5.87
CA ALA A 60 8.47 8.94 -4.71
C ALA A 60 7.79 9.69 -3.56
N ALA A 61 6.97 8.97 -2.79
CA ALA A 61 6.32 9.49 -1.61
C ALA A 61 6.33 8.44 -0.51
N ARG A 62 6.42 8.88 0.75
CA ARG A 62 6.11 8.03 1.89
C ARG A 62 4.58 7.94 1.99
N VAL A 63 4.04 6.82 1.55
CA VAL A 63 2.59 6.64 1.41
C VAL A 63 1.90 6.08 2.66
N GLY A 64 2.65 5.64 3.68
CA GLY A 64 2.02 4.95 4.79
C GLY A 64 2.96 4.34 5.83
N ARG A 65 2.45 3.37 6.59
CA ARG A 65 3.22 2.54 7.53
C ARG A 65 2.75 1.09 7.55
N VAL A 66 3.66 0.16 7.86
CA VAL A 66 3.36 -1.25 8.14
C VAL A 66 3.02 -1.44 9.62
N GLY A 67 2.11 -2.37 9.92
CA GLY A 67 1.77 -2.81 11.27
C GLY A 67 0.30 -3.16 11.46
N GLY A 68 -0.01 -3.79 12.60
CA GLY A 68 -1.36 -4.24 12.92
C GLY A 68 -1.78 -5.47 12.11
N GLY A 69 -3.09 -5.71 12.04
CA GLY A 69 -3.68 -6.88 11.35
C GLY A 69 -4.68 -6.51 10.26
N VAL A 70 -4.66 -5.27 9.78
CA VAL A 70 -5.60 -4.73 8.78
C VAL A 70 -4.80 -4.07 7.67
N VAL A 71 -5.16 -4.35 6.42
CA VAL A 71 -4.74 -3.56 5.26
C VAL A 71 -5.78 -2.46 5.07
N ARG A 72 -5.38 -1.20 5.24
CA ARG A 72 -6.26 -0.03 5.17
C ARG A 72 -5.74 0.98 4.15
N PHE A 73 -6.65 1.46 3.32
CA PHE A 73 -6.42 2.57 2.41
C PHE A 73 -7.26 3.77 2.84
N LEU A 74 -6.64 4.94 2.93
CA LEU A 74 -7.26 6.19 3.36
C LEU A 74 -7.43 7.17 2.20
N THR A 75 -8.50 7.95 2.25
CA THR A 75 -8.65 9.20 1.49
C THR A 75 -9.35 10.23 2.37
N ALA A 76 -8.86 11.46 2.37
CA ALA A 76 -9.28 12.53 3.27
C ALA A 76 -9.34 12.07 4.74
N GLY A 77 -8.35 11.29 5.17
CA GLY A 77 -8.24 10.72 6.52
C GLY A 77 -9.30 9.67 6.89
N ARG A 78 -10.11 9.18 5.94
CA ARG A 78 -11.15 8.18 6.15
C ARG A 78 -10.84 6.90 5.37
N ALA A 79 -11.26 5.76 5.90
CA ALA A 79 -11.09 4.48 5.21
C ALA A 79 -11.89 4.46 3.90
N ALA A 80 -11.17 4.33 2.79
CA ALA A 80 -11.73 4.07 1.47
C ALA A 80 -11.98 2.57 1.26
N ALA A 81 -11.07 1.75 1.78
CA ALA A 81 -11.16 0.29 1.82
C ALA A 81 -10.35 -0.24 3.00
N GLU A 82 -10.83 -1.30 3.64
CA GLU A 82 -10.08 -2.04 4.64
C GLU A 82 -10.45 -3.52 4.65
N ILE A 83 -9.47 -4.37 4.97
CA ILE A 83 -9.67 -5.81 5.14
C ILE A 83 -8.69 -6.35 6.17
N GLY A 84 -9.15 -7.26 7.04
CA GLY A 84 -8.25 -7.95 7.96
C GLY A 84 -7.30 -8.87 7.20
N VAL A 85 -6.02 -8.91 7.58
CA VAL A 85 -5.00 -9.75 6.92
C VAL A 85 -5.43 -11.22 6.89
N ALA A 86 -5.99 -11.73 8.00
CA ALA A 86 -6.48 -13.11 8.06
C ALA A 86 -7.66 -13.36 7.11
N GLU A 87 -8.52 -12.37 6.89
CA GLU A 87 -9.63 -12.45 5.94
C GLU A 87 -9.13 -12.39 4.50
N ALA A 88 -8.24 -11.44 4.20
CA ALA A 88 -7.59 -11.33 2.90
C ALA A 88 -6.85 -12.63 2.53
N HIS A 89 -6.15 -13.25 3.49
CA HIS A 89 -5.45 -14.51 3.28
C HIS A 89 -6.43 -15.63 2.93
N ARG A 90 -7.54 -15.76 3.67
CA ARG A 90 -8.57 -16.75 3.35
C ARG A 90 -9.18 -16.51 1.97
N ALA A 91 -9.52 -15.27 1.65
CA ALA A 91 -10.12 -14.89 0.36
C ALA A 91 -9.17 -15.16 -0.81
N TRP A 92 -7.87 -14.94 -0.62
CA TRP A 92 -6.84 -15.17 -1.64
C TRP A 92 -6.52 -16.67 -1.84
N SER A 93 -6.47 -17.46 -0.76
CA SER A 93 -6.13 -18.89 -0.84
C SER A 93 -7.30 -19.79 -1.22
N ALA A 94 -8.54 -19.44 -0.86
CA ALA A 94 -9.70 -20.31 -1.11
C ALA A 94 -9.91 -20.72 -2.58
N PRO A 95 -9.72 -19.83 -3.58
CA PRO A 95 -9.83 -20.21 -4.99
C PRO A 95 -8.79 -21.24 -5.47
N LEU A 96 -7.69 -21.41 -4.72
CA LEU A 96 -6.59 -22.32 -5.05
C LEU A 96 -6.68 -23.66 -4.28
N ALA A 97 -7.62 -23.78 -3.33
CA ALA A 97 -7.82 -24.97 -2.51
C ALA A 97 -8.76 -25.95 -3.23
N TRP A 98 -8.19 -26.77 -4.12
CA TRP A 98 -8.86 -27.91 -4.76
C TRP A 98 -8.78 -29.17 -3.90
#